data_AF-A0A4R3NPA5-F1
#
_entry.id   AF-A0A4R3NPA5-F1
#
_cell.length_a   1.000
_cell.length_b   1.000
_cell.length_c   1.000
_cell.angle_alpha   90.00
_cell.angle_beta   90.00
_cell.angle_gamma   90.00
#
_symmetry.space_group_name_H-M   'P 1'
#
loop_
_entity.id
_entity.type
_entity.pdbx_description
1 polymer ?
#
loop_
_entity_poly.entity_id
_entity_poly.type
_entity_poly.pdbx_seq_one_letter_code
_entity_poly.pdbx_strand_id
1 'polypeptide(L)'
;MHDQVSNGLPVKGYRPQQGDKIATVNHNKELEERVLRQFDAMASDQNIDKRWLALARTSIEQGFMAANRAVFQPGRVALPEDEA
;
A
#
# COMPACT_ATOMS: atom_id res chain seq x y z
N MET A 1 -4.99 -15.95 18.66
CA MET A 1 -4.99 -16.14 17.19
C MET A 1 -6.25 -15.50 16.68
N HIS A 2 -6.15 -14.42 15.89
CA HIS A 2 -7.32 -13.69 15.40
C HIS A 2 -7.83 -14.35 14.12
N ASP A 3 -8.96 -15.05 14.25
CA ASP A 3 -9.58 -15.88 13.22
C ASP A 3 -10.45 -15.05 12.24
N GLN A 4 -9.98 -13.86 11.85
CA GLN A 4 -10.70 -13.00 10.91
C GLN A 4 -10.08 -13.11 9.52
N VAL A 5 -10.81 -13.74 8.59
CA VAL A 5 -10.46 -13.78 7.17
C VAL A 5 -11.31 -12.74 6.44
N SER A 6 -10.69 -11.90 5.61
CA SER A 6 -11.47 -10.99 4.76
C SER A 6 -12.09 -11.74 3.59
N ASN A 7 -13.31 -11.36 3.20
CA ASN A 7 -13.97 -11.93 2.00
C ASN A 7 -13.29 -11.55 0.66
N GLY A 8 -12.18 -10.82 0.70
CA GLY A 8 -11.59 -10.16 -0.46
C GLY A 8 -12.44 -8.96 -0.93
N LEU A 9 -11.82 -8.02 -1.65
CA LEU A 9 -12.57 -7.00 -2.39
C LEU A 9 -13.12 -7.64 -3.68
N PRO A 10 -14.25 -7.16 -4.25
CA PRO A 10 -14.80 -7.64 -5.52
C PRO A 10 -13.95 -7.16 -6.71
N VAL A 11 -12.65 -7.44 -6.67
CA VAL A 11 -11.63 -7.01 -7.62
C VAL A 11 -10.80 -8.23 -7.99
N LYS A 12 -10.71 -8.52 -9.29
CA LYS A 12 -9.94 -9.67 -9.80
C LYS A 12 -8.50 -9.62 -9.26
N GLY A 13 -8.00 -10.76 -8.78
CA GLY A 13 -6.63 -10.92 -8.28
C GLY A 13 -6.45 -10.61 -6.79
N TYR A 14 -7.44 -9.97 -6.14
CA TYR A 14 -7.48 -9.89 -4.68
C TYR A 14 -7.94 -11.23 -4.10
N ARG A 15 -7.18 -11.71 -3.12
CA ARG A 15 -7.46 -12.96 -2.41
C ARG A 15 -7.94 -12.64 -0.99
N PRO A 16 -8.76 -13.51 -0.39
CA PRO A 16 -8.99 -13.49 1.05
C PRO A 16 -7.65 -13.42 1.80
N GLN A 17 -7.55 -12.52 2.78
CA GLN A 17 -6.36 -12.35 3.60
C GLN A 17 -6.66 -12.76 5.03
N GLN A 18 -5.65 -13.29 5.71
CA GLN A 18 -5.70 -13.60 7.14
C GLN A 18 -5.64 -12.31 7.98
N GLY A 19 -6.22 -12.37 9.18
CA GLY A 19 -6.32 -11.23 10.09
C GLY A 19 -4.98 -10.57 10.40
N ASP A 20 -3.93 -11.37 10.59
CA ASP A 20 -2.58 -10.86 10.87
C ASP A 20 -2.02 -10.06 9.69
N LYS A 21 -2.24 -10.52 8.44
CA LYS A 21 -1.82 -9.78 7.24
C LYS A 21 -2.58 -8.46 7.09
N ILE A 22 -3.88 -8.48 7.38
CA ILE A 22 -4.73 -7.28 7.35
C ILE A 22 -4.23 -6.28 8.41
N ALA A 23 -3.95 -6.74 9.62
CA ALA A 23 -3.42 -5.91 10.70
C ALA A 23 -2.07 -5.28 10.31
N THR A 24 -1.16 -6.05 9.71
CA THR A 24 0.12 -5.51 9.21
C THR A 24 -0.08 -4.44 8.14
N VAL A 25 -0.94 -4.66 7.14
CA VAL A 25 -1.19 -3.67 6.08
C VAL A 25 -1.88 -2.41 6.63
N ASN A 26 -2.82 -2.56 7.56
CA ASN A 26 -3.45 -1.41 8.22
C ASN A 26 -2.42 -0.59 9.00
N HIS A 27 -1.52 -1.25 9.73
CA HIS A 27 -0.43 -0.57 10.42
C HIS A 27 0.51 0.16 9.44
N ASN A 28 0.87 -0.49 8.33
CA ASN A 28 1.66 0.15 7.26
C ASN A 28 0.96 1.40 6.70
N LYS A 29 -0.36 1.35 6.52
CA LYS A 29 -1.16 2.48 6.03
C LYS A 29 -1.16 3.66 7.01
N GLU A 30 -1.23 3.38 8.30
CA GLU A 30 -1.10 4.42 9.33
C GLU A 30 0.28 5.07 9.32
N LEU A 31 1.35 4.27 9.15
CA LEU A 31 2.71 4.78 9.05
C LEU A 31 2.91 5.65 7.80
N GLU A 32 2.43 5.18 6.65
CA GLU A 32 2.44 5.92 5.37
C GLU A 32 1.80 7.30 5.54
N GLU A 33 0.57 7.34 6.06
CA GLU A 33 -0.19 8.59 6.26
C GLU A 33 0.54 9.57 7.19
N ARG A 34 1.18 9.09 8.25
CA ARG A 34 1.96 9.95 9.17
C ARG A 34 3.13 10.63 8.45
N VAL A 35 3.83 9.89 7.58
CA VAL A 35 4.94 10.45 6.78
C VAL A 35 4.41 11.43 5.74
N LEU A 36 3.29 11.11 5.07
CA LEU A 36 2.69 12.01 4.09
C LEU A 36 2.24 13.34 4.72
N ARG A 37 1.68 13.33 5.93
CA ARG A 37 1.35 14.56 6.66
C ARG A 37 2.56 15.40 7.03
N GLN A 38 3.69 14.77 7.33
CA GLN A 38 4.95 15.49 7.51
C GLN A 38 5.37 16.17 6.20
N PHE A 39 5.20 15.50 5.06
CA PHE A 39 5.46 16.11 3.75
C PHE A 39 4.48 17.23 3.41
N ASP A 40 3.21 17.13 3.81
CA ASP A 40 2.24 18.23 3.66
C ASP A 40 2.67 19.47 4.46
N ALA A 41 3.12 19.28 5.71
CA ALA A 41 3.66 20.37 6.52
C ALA A 41 4.90 21.00 5.86
N MET A 42 5.84 20.19 5.35
CA MET A 42 7.01 20.67 4.61
C MET A 42 6.63 21.36 3.29
N ALA A 43 5.55 20.94 2.64
CA ALA A 43 5.08 21.55 1.41
C ALA A 43 4.63 23.02 1.62
N SER A 44 4.22 23.39 2.83
CA SER A 44 3.84 24.76 3.18
C SER A 44 5.01 25.74 3.37
N ASP A 45 6.23 25.25 3.62
CA ASP A 45 7.42 26.07 3.84
C ASP A 45 8.08 26.48 2.52
N GLN A 46 8.17 27.78 2.24
CA GLN A 46 8.74 28.31 0.99
C GLN A 46 10.26 28.06 0.85
N ASN A 47 10.97 27.75 1.95
CA ASN A 47 12.42 27.50 1.93
C ASN A 47 12.79 26.05 1.57
N ILE A 48 11.80 25.16 1.45
CA ILE A 48 12.03 23.76 1.10
C ILE A 48 12.07 23.57 -0.42
N ASP A 49 13.10 22.87 -0.89
CA ASP A 49 13.19 22.43 -2.29
C ASP A 49 12.05 21.45 -2.62
N LYS A 50 11.10 21.92 -3.42
CA LYS A 50 9.89 21.17 -3.79
C LYS A 50 10.16 20.01 -4.73
N ARG A 51 11.25 20.06 -5.51
CA ARG A 51 11.63 18.95 -6.40
C ARG A 51 12.05 17.74 -5.58
N TRP A 52 12.88 17.95 -4.56
CA TRP A 52 13.32 16.88 -3.66
C TRP A 52 12.20 16.37 -2.76
N LEU A 53 11.30 17.25 -2.31
CA LEU A 53 10.11 16.82 -1.55
C LEU A 53 9.17 15.93 -2.38
N ALA A 54 8.94 16.27 -3.66
CA ALA A 54 8.13 15.47 -4.56
C ALA A 54 8.74 14.07 -4.83
N LEU A 55 10.06 14.00 -4.98
CA LEU A 55 10.79 12.73 -5.09
C LEU A 55 10.62 11.90 -3.81
N ALA A 56 10.80 12.49 -2.64
CA ALA A 56 10.63 11.80 -1.36
C ALA A 56 9.21 11.23 -1.19
N ARG A 57 8.17 12.02 -1.51
CA ARG A 57 6.77 11.55 -1.50
C ARG A 57 6.57 10.34 -2.40
N THR A 58 7.02 10.44 -3.65
CA THR A 58 6.87 9.35 -4.63
C THR A 58 7.57 8.08 -4.15
N SER A 59 8.79 8.18 -3.61
CA SER A 59 9.53 7.03 -3.09
C SER A 59 8.84 6.39 -1.87
N ILE A 60 8.25 7.20 -0.99
CA ILE A 60 7.50 6.69 0.17
C ILE A 60 6.23 5.95 -0.27
N GLU A 61 5.42 6.54 -1.15
CA GLU A 61 4.20 5.91 -1.69
C GLU A 61 4.53 4.59 -2.41
N GLN A 62 5.59 4.58 -3.23
CA GLN A 62 6.07 3.36 -3.88
C GLN A 62 6.56 2.31 -2.88
N GLY A 63 7.31 2.74 -1.85
CA GLY A 63 7.82 1.87 -0.80
C GLY A 63 6.71 1.17 -0.02
N PHE A 64 5.71 1.92 0.44
CA PHE A 64 4.56 1.36 1.15
C PHE A 64 3.67 0.50 0.25
N MET A 65 3.48 0.88 -1.01
CA MET A 65 2.82 0.03 -2.00
C MET A 65 3.55 -1.32 -2.15
N ALA A 66 4.87 -1.30 -2.32
CA ALA A 66 5.68 -2.51 -2.45
C ALA A 66 5.64 -3.38 -1.18
N ALA A 67 5.75 -2.76 0.00
CA ALA A 67 5.65 -3.45 1.29
C ALA A 67 4.30 -4.14 1.47
N ASN A 68 3.19 -3.44 1.16
CA ASN A 68 1.85 -4.02 1.26
C ASN A 68 1.65 -5.16 0.26
N ARG A 69 2.22 -5.07 -0.95
CA ARG A 69 2.23 -6.17 -1.92
C ARG A 69 3.05 -7.37 -1.43
N ALA A 70 4.15 -7.15 -0.72
CA ALA A 70 4.95 -8.23 -0.13
C ALA A 70 4.18 -9.00 0.96
N VAL A 71 3.29 -8.33 1.70
CA VAL A 71 2.40 -8.95 2.69
C VAL A 71 1.23 -9.69 2.04
N PHE A 72 0.47 -8.99 1.18
CA PHE A 72 -0.76 -9.52 0.58
C PHE A 72 -0.53 -10.51 -0.55
N GLN A 73 0.62 -10.45 -1.23
CA GLN A 73 1.03 -11.41 -2.27
C GLN A 73 -0.10 -11.67 -3.29
N PRO A 74 -0.57 -10.64 -4.00
CA PRO A 74 -1.68 -10.80 -4.95
C PRO A 74 -1.29 -11.79 -6.05
N GLY A 75 -2.25 -12.64 -6.43
CA GLY A 75 -2.06 -13.63 -7.48
C GLY A 75 -2.22 -13.02 -8.88
N ARG A 76 -1.73 -13.74 -9.89
CA ARG A 76 -2.12 -13.47 -11.29
C ARG A 76 -3.59 -13.82 -11.47
N VAL A 77 -4.26 -13.07 -12.34
CA VAL A 77 -5.63 -13.36 -12.79
C VAL A 77 -5.55 -14.33 -13.98
N ALA A 78 -6.47 -15.28 -14.05
CA ALA A 78 -6.65 -16.11 -15.25
C ALA A 78 -7.28 -15.26 -16.35
N LEU A 79 -6.78 -15.41 -17.57
CA LEU A 79 -7.31 -14.76 -18.76
C LEU A 79 -7.95 -15.81 -19.69
N PRO A 80 -8.95 -15.44 -20.50
CA PRO A 80 -9.58 -16.37 -21.45
C PRO A 80 -8.58 -17.08 -22.38
N GLU A 81 -7.48 -16.42 -22.72
CA GLU A 81 -6.40 -16.94 -23.58
C GLU A 81 -5.48 -17.99 -22.91
N ASP A 82 -5.57 -18.23 -21.60
CA ASP A 82 -4.75 -19.22 -20.90
C ASP A 82 -5.24 -20.68 -21.15
N GLU A 83 -6.46 -20.87 -21.66
CA GLU A 83 -7.09 -22.18 -21.91
C GLU A 83 -7.03 -22.64 -23.38
N ALA A 84 -6.38 -21.87 -24.25
CA ALA A 84 -6.27 -22.10 -25.70
C ALA A 84 -5.07 -22.98 -26.12
#